data_AF-A0A8J2KG85-F1
#
_entry.id   AF-A0A8J2KG85-F1
#
_cell.length_a   1.000
_cell.length_b   1.000
_cell.length_c   1.000
_cell.angle_alpha   90.00
_cell.angle_beta   90.00
_cell.angle_gamma   90.00
#
_symmetry.space_group_name_H-M   'P 1'
#
loop_
_entity.id
_entity.type
_entity.pdbx_description
1 polymer ?
#
loop_
_entity_poly.entity_id
_entity_poly.type
_entity_poly.pdbx_seq_one_letter_code
_entity_poly.pdbx_strand_id
1 'polypeptide(L)'
;MAKNSETVAVVFKHLVDNELQHKLDPTCFPSRWVQEVFDSKKCLTIGYFTSLPFFPTIGDTPSTVLSAQVELENLGHKLIPFDMPDSYEINSLFSQLASADQGQYLLDLLEKEPQVSRDFSETWPLLLDPTWKRKLVQTFMGQPWLPSYSKRLSMMQDTSSSSSADLWSVWQRRNELRT
;
A
#
# COMPACT_ATOMS: atom_id res chain seq x y z
N MET A 1 2.73 -17.21 -1.87
CA MET A 1 2.24 -17.32 -0.47
C MET A 1 2.34 -18.77 -0.03
N ALA A 2 2.49 -19.04 1.27
CA ALA A 2 2.48 -20.40 1.81
C ALA A 2 1.96 -20.41 3.26
N LYS A 3 1.65 -21.60 3.79
CA LYS A 3 1.09 -21.78 5.14
C LYS A 3 2.08 -21.43 6.27
N ASN A 4 3.38 -21.54 6.03
CA ASN A 4 4.43 -21.26 7.00
C ASN A 4 5.57 -20.46 6.36
N SER A 5 6.37 -19.81 7.20
CA SER A 5 7.46 -18.93 6.77
C SER A 5 8.60 -19.72 6.13
N GLU A 6 8.83 -20.96 6.53
CA GLU A 6 9.89 -21.82 5.99
C GLU A 6 9.64 -22.12 4.51
N THR A 7 8.41 -22.44 4.14
CA THR A 7 8.06 -22.70 2.72
C THR A 7 8.22 -21.43 1.89
N VAL A 8 7.83 -20.26 2.42
CA VAL A 8 8.05 -18.98 1.72
C VAL A 8 9.54 -18.75 1.50
N ALA A 9 10.37 -18.99 2.52
CA ALA A 9 11.82 -18.82 2.42
C ALA A 9 12.47 -19.76 1.39
N VAL A 10 12.08 -21.04 1.35
CA VAL A 10 12.60 -22.00 0.36
C VAL A 10 12.25 -21.58 -1.06
N VAL A 11 10.99 -21.21 -1.31
CA VAL A 11 10.56 -20.75 -2.64
C VAL A 11 11.29 -19.48 -3.02
N PHE A 12 11.37 -18.49 -2.13
CA PHE A 12 12.03 -17.22 -2.42
C PHE A 12 13.52 -17.39 -2.67
N LYS A 13 14.20 -18.26 -1.89
CA LYS A 13 15.59 -18.64 -2.13
C LYS A 13 15.79 -19.13 -3.55
N HIS A 14 14.99 -20.09 -4.03
CA HIS A 14 15.11 -20.60 -5.39
C HIS A 14 14.82 -19.56 -6.48
N LEU A 15 13.93 -18.59 -6.22
CA LEU A 15 13.63 -17.52 -7.18
C LEU A 15 14.81 -16.57 -7.38
N VAL A 16 15.57 -16.28 -6.32
CA VAL A 16 16.71 -15.33 -6.37
C VAL A 16 18.06 -16.03 -6.49
N ASP A 17 18.11 -17.36 -6.40
CA ASP A 17 19.35 -18.11 -6.51
C ASP A 17 19.96 -17.97 -7.91
N ASN A 18 21.28 -17.88 -7.97
CA ASN A 18 22.02 -17.64 -9.20
C ASN A 18 21.50 -16.47 -10.05
N GLU A 19 20.86 -15.48 -9.43
CA GLU A 19 20.27 -14.31 -10.10
C GLU A 19 19.26 -14.71 -11.20
N LEU A 20 18.52 -15.81 -11.00
CA LEU A 20 17.61 -16.38 -12.01
C LEU A 20 16.62 -15.32 -12.54
N GLN A 21 16.01 -14.54 -11.66
CA GLN A 21 15.12 -13.45 -12.07
C GLN A 21 15.82 -12.42 -12.96
N HIS A 22 17.03 -11.98 -12.63
CA HIS A 22 17.77 -11.00 -13.43
C HIS A 22 18.19 -11.56 -14.80
N LYS A 23 18.51 -12.86 -14.87
CA LYS A 23 18.85 -13.53 -16.14
C LYS A 23 17.66 -13.62 -17.10
N LEU A 24 16.45 -13.78 -16.56
CA LEU A 24 15.21 -13.85 -17.34
C LEU A 24 14.67 -12.45 -17.65
N ASP A 25 14.83 -11.52 -16.73
CA ASP A 25 14.44 -10.11 -16.86
C ASP A 25 15.56 -9.20 -16.32
N PRO A 26 16.38 -8.62 -17.22
CA PRO A 26 17.47 -7.72 -16.83
C PRO A 26 17.04 -6.45 -16.09
N THR A 27 15.74 -6.12 -16.07
CA THR A 27 15.22 -4.98 -15.29
C THR A 27 15.03 -5.30 -13.81
N CYS A 28 14.95 -6.59 -13.44
CA CYS A 28 14.93 -7.02 -12.06
C CYS A 28 16.28 -6.74 -11.38
N PHE A 29 16.27 -6.30 -10.12
CA PHE A 29 17.51 -6.12 -9.36
C PHE A 29 18.23 -7.48 -9.17
N PRO A 30 19.55 -7.58 -9.43
CA PRO A 30 20.32 -8.80 -9.21
C PRO A 30 20.49 -9.07 -7.71
N SER A 31 19.45 -9.62 -7.09
CA SER A 31 19.45 -10.04 -5.70
C SER A 31 19.91 -11.48 -5.58
N ARG A 32 20.62 -11.78 -4.49
CA ARG A 32 21.01 -13.14 -4.12
C ARG A 32 20.52 -13.46 -2.71
N TRP A 33 20.19 -14.72 -2.47
CA TRP A 33 19.81 -15.17 -1.13
C TRP A 33 21.02 -15.18 -0.20
N VAL A 34 20.96 -14.41 0.89
CA VAL A 34 22.03 -14.37 1.90
C VAL A 34 21.64 -15.25 3.08
N GLN A 35 22.09 -16.50 3.04
CA GLN A 35 21.75 -17.52 4.05
C GLN A 35 22.13 -17.08 5.48
N GLU A 36 23.26 -16.41 5.63
CA GLU A 36 23.76 -15.89 6.92
C GLU A 36 22.81 -14.87 7.56
N VAL A 37 22.18 -14.02 6.75
CA VAL A 37 21.20 -13.02 7.23
C VAL A 37 19.92 -13.72 7.64
N PHE A 38 19.47 -14.72 6.88
CA PHE A 38 18.28 -15.50 7.18
C PHE A 38 18.41 -16.35 8.45
N ASP A 39 19.56 -17.00 8.64
CA ASP A 39 19.80 -17.88 9.79
C ASP A 39 20.18 -17.12 11.08
N SER A 40 20.43 -15.82 10.98
CA SER A 40 20.81 -14.96 12.10
C SER A 40 19.82 -15.06 13.27
N LYS A 41 20.36 -15.24 14.47
CA LYS A 41 19.61 -15.22 15.76
C LYS A 41 19.88 -13.96 16.57
N LYS A 42 20.43 -12.92 15.95
CA LYS A 42 20.71 -11.65 16.63
C LYS A 42 19.40 -11.02 17.12
N CYS A 43 19.41 -10.48 18.33
CA CYS A 43 18.31 -9.67 18.84
C CYS A 43 18.05 -8.50 17.89
N LEU A 44 16.78 -8.30 17.55
CA LEU A 44 16.34 -7.28 16.60
C LEU A 44 15.83 -6.05 17.35
N THR A 45 15.94 -4.89 16.72
CA THR A 45 15.16 -3.70 17.10
C THR A 45 13.97 -3.60 16.15
N ILE A 46 12.75 -3.69 16.68
CA ILE A 46 11.53 -3.83 15.90
C ILE A 46 10.62 -2.63 16.19
N GLY A 47 10.30 -1.86 15.15
CA GLY A 47 9.27 -0.84 15.21
C GLY A 47 7.88 -1.47 15.17
N TYR A 48 6.94 -0.99 16.00
CA TYR A 48 5.55 -1.46 15.97
C TYR A 48 4.53 -0.32 16.03
N PHE A 49 3.37 -0.54 15.43
CA PHE A 49 2.20 0.34 15.48
C PHE A 49 0.93 -0.51 15.52
N THR A 50 -0.16 0.03 16.09
CA THR A 50 -1.41 -0.73 16.30
C THR A 50 -2.56 -0.28 15.41
N SER A 51 -2.42 0.86 14.72
CA SER A 51 -3.46 1.41 13.86
C SER A 51 -2.88 2.44 12.89
N LEU A 52 -3.57 2.66 11.78
CA LEU A 52 -3.30 3.76 10.86
C LEU A 52 -4.53 4.67 10.77
N PRO A 53 -4.38 6.00 10.77
CA PRO A 53 -5.51 6.92 10.61
C PRO A 53 -6.35 6.67 9.35
N PHE A 54 -5.70 6.29 8.23
CA PHE A 54 -6.39 5.95 6.99
C PHE A 54 -7.01 4.54 7.03
N PHE A 55 -6.36 3.56 7.65
CA PHE A 55 -6.85 2.19 7.85
C PHE A 55 -6.96 1.86 9.34
N PRO A 56 -8.00 2.37 10.03
CA PRO A 56 -8.20 2.10 11.44
C PRO A 56 -8.44 0.61 11.63
N THR A 57 -7.77 0.04 12.63
CA THR A 57 -7.90 -1.38 12.95
C THR A 57 -9.29 -1.72 13.47
N ILE A 58 -9.74 -2.91 13.12
CA ILE A 58 -11.04 -3.46 13.53
C ILE A 58 -10.79 -4.72 14.35
N GLY A 59 -11.63 -4.96 15.36
CA GLY A 59 -11.59 -6.18 16.17
C GLY A 59 -10.36 -6.26 17.08
N ASP A 60 -9.73 -7.42 17.12
CA ASP A 60 -8.66 -7.81 18.03
C ASP A 60 -7.25 -7.53 17.49
N THR A 61 -7.14 -6.89 16.32
CA THR A 61 -5.84 -6.57 15.68
C THR A 61 -4.89 -5.82 16.63
N PRO A 62 -5.31 -4.75 17.34
CA PRO A 62 -4.42 -4.03 18.25
C PRO A 62 -3.90 -4.93 19.38
N SER A 63 -4.79 -5.72 19.99
CA SER A 63 -4.45 -6.63 21.07
C SER A 63 -3.46 -7.70 20.61
N THR A 64 -3.66 -8.25 19.41
CA THR A 64 -2.77 -9.26 18.82
C THR A 64 -1.37 -8.70 18.59
N VAL A 65 -1.25 -7.47 18.09
CA VAL A 65 0.04 -6.79 17.92
C VAL A 65 0.73 -6.60 19.26
N LEU A 66 -0.01 -6.18 20.30
CA LEU A 66 0.55 -5.99 21.65
C LEU A 66 0.96 -7.31 22.31
N SER A 67 0.21 -8.40 22.11
CA SER A 67 0.61 -9.73 22.58
C SER A 67 1.90 -10.20 21.89
N ALA A 68 2.02 -10.02 20.57
CA ALA A 68 3.25 -10.33 19.86
C ALA A 68 4.42 -9.44 20.34
N GLN A 69 4.13 -8.18 20.69
CA GLN A 69 5.15 -7.26 21.21
C GLN A 69 5.74 -7.77 22.53
N VAL A 70 4.89 -8.19 23.49
CA VAL A 70 5.32 -8.78 24.76
C VAL A 70 6.15 -10.03 24.56
N GLU A 71 5.71 -10.96 23.70
CA GLU A 71 6.45 -12.21 23.45
C GLU A 71 7.82 -11.96 22.83
N LEU A 72 7.93 -11.00 21.90
CA LEU A 72 9.22 -10.64 21.31
C LEU A 72 10.17 -9.98 22.32
N GLU A 73 9.66 -9.16 23.23
CA GLU A 73 10.47 -8.60 24.33
C GLU A 73 10.95 -9.69 25.28
N ASN A 74 10.11 -10.67 25.61
CA ASN A 74 10.47 -11.83 26.44
C ASN A 74 11.59 -12.67 25.80
N LEU A 75 11.65 -12.73 24.46
CA LEU A 75 12.72 -13.37 23.70
C LEU A 75 14.00 -12.52 23.58
N GLY A 76 14.01 -11.31 24.17
CA GLY A 76 15.17 -10.41 24.21
C GLY A 76 15.28 -9.46 23.01
N HIS A 77 14.23 -9.31 22.20
CA HIS A 77 14.17 -8.26 21.18
C HIS A 77 13.87 -6.90 21.82
N LYS A 78 14.29 -5.82 21.15
CA LYS A 78 13.94 -4.45 21.54
C LYS A 78 12.77 -3.97 20.69
N LEU A 79 11.64 -3.63 21.32
CA LEU A 79 10.48 -3.11 20.61
C LEU A 79 10.32 -1.62 20.86
N ILE A 80 10.03 -0.87 19.80
CA ILE A 80 9.96 0.59 19.83
C ILE A 80 8.64 1.01 19.18
N PRO A 81 7.79 1.80 19.87
CA PRO A 81 6.65 2.43 19.22
C PRO A 81 7.13 3.23 18.00
N PHE A 82 6.52 2.98 16.85
CA PHE A 82 6.89 3.62 15.59
C PHE A 82 5.67 4.31 14.99
N ASP A 83 5.77 5.62 14.81
CA ASP A 83 4.74 6.38 14.11
C ASP A 83 4.99 6.32 12.61
N MET A 84 4.05 5.71 11.89
CA MET A 84 4.06 5.72 10.43
C MET A 84 3.88 7.15 9.91
N PRO A 85 4.54 7.53 8.79
CA PRO A 85 4.25 8.79 8.11
C PRO A 85 2.77 8.91 7.74
N ASP A 86 2.28 10.12 7.46
CA ASP A 86 0.85 10.38 7.28
C ASP A 86 0.20 9.40 6.29
N SER A 87 -0.58 8.47 6.84
CA SER A 87 -1.26 7.43 6.06
C SER A 87 -2.25 7.98 5.04
N TYR A 88 -2.79 9.19 5.26
CA TYR A 88 -3.59 9.88 4.26
C TYR A 88 -2.68 10.30 3.09
N GLU A 89 -1.57 10.99 3.35
CA GLU A 89 -0.62 11.38 2.30
C GLU A 89 -0.10 10.18 1.48
N ILE A 90 0.33 9.11 2.15
CA ILE A 90 0.81 7.88 1.49
C ILE A 90 -0.29 7.32 0.57
N ASN A 91 -1.53 7.23 1.05
CA ASN A 91 -2.62 6.70 0.25
C ASN A 91 -3.00 7.65 -0.90
N SER A 92 -2.85 8.97 -0.73
CA SER A 92 -3.06 9.95 -1.80
C SER A 92 -2.11 9.68 -2.95
N LEU A 93 -0.82 9.58 -2.64
CA LEU A 93 0.23 9.35 -3.63
C LEU A 93 0.02 8.01 -4.31
N PHE A 94 -0.33 6.96 -3.56
CA PHE A 94 -0.67 5.67 -4.14
C PHE A 94 -1.84 5.75 -5.12
N SER A 95 -2.98 6.34 -4.71
CA SER A 95 -4.16 6.46 -5.56
C SER A 95 -3.87 7.27 -6.83
N GLN A 96 -3.16 8.40 -6.71
CA GLN A 96 -2.83 9.28 -7.83
C GLN A 96 -1.87 8.63 -8.83
N LEU A 97 -0.94 7.79 -8.36
CA LEU A 97 -0.02 7.03 -9.22
C LEU A 97 -0.69 5.80 -9.84
N ALA A 98 -1.53 5.08 -9.07
CA ALA A 98 -2.23 3.89 -9.54
C ALA A 98 -3.34 4.23 -10.54
N SER A 99 -3.92 5.43 -10.44
CA SER A 99 -4.96 5.94 -11.34
C SER A 99 -4.47 7.18 -12.11
N ALA A 100 -3.22 7.15 -12.57
CA ALA A 100 -2.56 8.27 -13.24
C ALA A 100 -3.29 8.75 -14.51
N ASP A 101 -4.03 7.86 -15.16
CA ASP A 101 -4.87 8.11 -16.33
C ASP A 101 -6.37 8.27 -15.95
N GLN A 102 -6.67 8.49 -14.67
CA GLN A 102 -8.01 8.55 -14.11
C GLN A 102 -8.84 7.26 -14.30
N GLY A 103 -8.16 6.12 -14.52
CA GLY A 103 -8.77 4.80 -14.68
C GLY A 103 -9.29 4.51 -16.09
N GLN A 104 -8.93 5.33 -17.09
CA GLN A 104 -9.38 5.14 -18.48
C GLN A 104 -8.91 3.80 -19.06
N TYR A 105 -7.66 3.42 -18.84
CA TYR A 105 -7.12 2.14 -19.29
C TYR A 105 -7.88 0.96 -18.68
N LEU A 106 -8.26 1.06 -17.39
CA LEU A 106 -9.07 0.04 -16.73
C LEU A 106 -10.49 -0.02 -17.30
N LEU A 107 -11.11 1.12 -17.61
CA LEU A 107 -12.42 1.17 -18.27
C LEU A 107 -12.39 0.53 -19.66
N ASP A 108 -11.38 0.83 -20.48
CA ASP A 108 -11.19 0.25 -21.83
C ASP A 108 -11.01 -1.27 -21.81
N LEU A 109 -10.40 -1.79 -20.74
CA LEU A 109 -10.28 -3.24 -20.51
C LEU A 109 -11.63 -3.84 -20.10
N LEU A 110 -12.34 -3.20 -19.19
CA LEU A 110 -13.61 -3.70 -18.65
C LEU A 110 -14.78 -3.57 -19.64
N GLU A 111 -14.75 -2.62 -20.58
CA GLU A 111 -15.76 -2.53 -21.65
C GLU A 111 -15.79 -3.78 -22.54
N LYS A 112 -14.66 -4.47 -22.64
CA LYS A 112 -14.53 -5.72 -23.41
C LYS A 112 -15.01 -6.94 -22.63
N GLU A 113 -15.24 -6.80 -21.33
CA GLU A 113 -15.70 -7.90 -20.48
C GLU A 113 -17.22 -8.06 -20.59
N PRO A 114 -17.73 -9.28 -20.87
CA PRO A 114 -19.17 -9.52 -20.99
C PRO A 114 -19.95 -9.20 -19.71
N GLN A 115 -19.30 -9.36 -18.54
CA GLN A 115 -19.87 -9.09 -17.23
C GLN A 115 -18.78 -8.63 -16.26
N VAL A 116 -19.00 -7.48 -15.63
CA VAL A 116 -18.16 -7.02 -14.52
C VAL A 116 -18.68 -7.67 -13.23
N SER A 117 -17.78 -8.26 -12.43
CA SER A 117 -18.16 -8.89 -11.15
C SER A 117 -18.86 -7.89 -10.24
N ARG A 118 -19.85 -8.38 -9.47
CA ARG A 118 -20.53 -7.58 -8.44
C ARG A 118 -19.56 -7.03 -7.38
N ASP A 119 -18.42 -7.67 -7.17
CA ASP A 119 -17.40 -7.19 -6.22
C ASP A 119 -16.82 -5.83 -6.62
N PHE A 120 -16.98 -5.42 -7.87
CA PHE A 120 -16.61 -4.08 -8.36
C PHE A 120 -17.75 -3.05 -8.20
N SER A 121 -18.88 -3.38 -7.57
CA SER A 121 -20.05 -2.48 -7.54
C SER A 121 -19.79 -1.11 -6.89
N GLU A 122 -18.80 -1.02 -5.99
CA GLU A 122 -18.44 0.24 -5.33
C GLU A 122 -17.37 1.01 -6.12
N THR A 123 -16.44 0.31 -6.77
CA THR A 123 -15.35 0.93 -7.56
C THR A 123 -15.80 1.32 -8.95
N TRP A 124 -16.76 0.60 -9.53
CA TRP A 124 -17.26 0.82 -10.89
C TRP A 124 -17.91 2.20 -11.10
N PRO A 125 -18.83 2.67 -10.22
CA PRO A 125 -19.39 4.03 -10.36
C PRO A 125 -18.31 5.11 -10.19
N LEU A 126 -17.35 4.88 -9.30
CA LEU A 126 -16.24 5.81 -9.07
C LEU A 126 -15.42 5.99 -10.34
N LEU A 127 -15.14 4.91 -11.08
CA LEU A 127 -14.40 4.97 -12.34
C LEU A 127 -15.18 5.67 -13.45
N LEU A 128 -16.49 5.49 -13.51
CA LEU A 128 -17.35 6.13 -14.53
C LEU A 128 -17.67 7.59 -14.24
N ASP A 129 -17.55 8.03 -12.99
CA ASP A 129 -17.95 9.39 -12.62
C ASP A 129 -17.06 10.44 -13.29
N PRO A 130 -17.64 11.44 -13.99
CA PRO A 130 -16.89 12.54 -14.56
C PRO A 130 -16.10 13.32 -13.50
N THR A 131 -14.93 13.82 -13.86
CA THR A 131 -14.00 14.54 -12.98
C THR A 131 -14.66 15.69 -12.21
N TRP A 132 -15.60 16.41 -12.82
CA TRP A 132 -16.31 17.51 -12.16
C TRP A 132 -17.18 17.03 -10.98
N LYS A 133 -17.81 15.85 -11.09
CA LYS A 133 -18.59 15.26 -9.99
C LYS A 133 -17.66 14.85 -8.86
N ARG A 134 -16.55 14.20 -9.19
CA ARG A 134 -15.53 13.78 -8.21
C ARG A 134 -14.99 14.99 -7.44
N LYS A 135 -14.66 16.08 -8.12
CA LYS A 135 -14.22 17.35 -7.50
C LYS A 135 -15.28 17.97 -6.58
N LEU A 136 -16.56 17.91 -6.96
CA LEU A 136 -17.65 18.38 -6.12
C LEU A 136 -17.77 17.55 -4.84
N VAL A 137 -17.75 16.22 -4.97
CA VAL A 137 -17.78 15.29 -3.83
C VAL A 137 -16.54 15.50 -2.94
N GLN A 138 -15.35 15.63 -3.52
CA GLN A 138 -14.11 15.91 -2.80
C GLN A 138 -14.21 17.22 -2.01
N THR A 139 -14.71 18.29 -2.63
CA THR A 139 -14.85 19.60 -1.98
C THR A 139 -15.84 19.55 -0.81
N PHE A 140 -16.97 18.87 -0.99
CA PHE A 140 -17.98 18.73 0.04
C PHE A 140 -17.49 17.83 1.19
N MET A 141 -16.89 16.68 0.88
CA MET A 141 -16.42 15.70 1.86
C MET A 141 -15.12 16.11 2.55
N GLY A 142 -14.37 17.08 2.00
CA GLY A 142 -13.15 17.60 2.60
C GLY A 142 -13.38 18.65 3.70
N GLN A 143 -14.63 18.98 4.02
CA GLN A 143 -14.93 20.05 4.97
C GLN A 143 -14.57 19.67 6.42
N PRO A 144 -13.96 20.57 7.21
CA PRO A 144 -13.46 20.24 8.56
C PRO A 144 -14.54 19.80 9.57
N TRP A 145 -15.81 20.16 9.33
CA TRP A 145 -16.92 19.80 10.21
C TRP A 145 -17.47 18.40 9.94
N LEU A 146 -17.03 17.73 8.87
CA LEU A 146 -17.46 16.37 8.57
C LEU A 146 -16.59 15.34 9.31
N PRO A 147 -17.14 14.15 9.66
CA PRO A 147 -16.40 13.11 10.37
C PRO A 147 -15.19 12.61 9.59
N SER A 148 -14.18 12.04 10.24
CA SER A 148 -12.94 11.57 9.60
C SER A 148 -13.13 10.61 8.41
N TYR A 149 -14.22 9.85 8.37
CA TYR A 149 -14.56 9.00 7.22
C TYR A 149 -14.79 9.82 5.92
N SER A 150 -15.29 11.06 6.03
CA SER A 150 -15.43 11.99 4.90
C SER A 150 -14.07 12.37 4.29
N LYS A 151 -13.02 12.49 5.12
CA LYS A 151 -11.64 12.71 4.65
C LYS A 151 -11.12 11.53 3.83
N ARG A 152 -11.49 10.30 4.19
CA ARG A 152 -11.14 9.12 3.38
C ARG A 152 -11.87 9.15 2.04
N LEU A 153 -13.18 9.41 2.06
CA LEU A 153 -14.00 9.47 0.85
C LEU A 153 -13.55 10.60 -0.10
N SER A 154 -13.21 11.77 0.43
CA SER A 154 -12.71 12.88 -0.39
C SER A 154 -11.40 12.52 -1.10
N MET A 155 -10.53 11.75 -0.46
CA MET A 155 -9.30 11.25 -1.08
C MET A 155 -9.52 10.19 -2.16
N MET A 156 -10.54 9.34 -2.03
CA MET A 156 -10.89 8.38 -3.09
C MET A 156 -11.38 9.09 -4.36
N GLN A 157 -11.81 10.35 -4.25
CA GLN A 157 -12.27 11.20 -5.33
C GLN A 157 -11.16 12.10 -5.90
N ASP A 158 -9.93 11.95 -5.45
CA ASP A 158 -8.84 12.82 -5.83
C ASP A 158 -8.45 12.61 -7.31
N THR A 159 -8.56 13.69 -8.09
CA THR A 159 -8.21 13.73 -9.52
C THR A 159 -7.10 14.75 -9.79
N SER A 160 -6.26 15.03 -8.80
CA SER A 160 -5.20 16.05 -8.88
C SER A 160 -4.12 15.75 -9.93
N SER A 161 -3.85 14.48 -10.23
CA SER A 161 -2.90 14.07 -11.28
C SER A 161 -3.52 14.03 -12.68
N SER A 162 -3.95 15.19 -13.19
CA SER A 162 -4.63 15.26 -14.50
C SER A 162 -3.69 15.43 -15.71
N SER A 163 -2.42 15.70 -15.47
CA SER A 163 -1.41 15.91 -16.50
C SER A 163 -0.09 15.20 -16.17
N SER A 164 0.77 15.05 -17.17
CA SER A 164 2.13 14.50 -16.96
C SER A 164 2.95 15.37 -16.02
N ALA A 165 2.78 16.70 -16.02
CA ALA A 165 3.48 17.59 -15.11
C ALA A 165 3.04 17.38 -13.65
N ASP A 166 1.73 17.20 -13.43
CA ASP A 166 1.20 16.89 -12.11
C ASP A 166 1.75 15.53 -11.63
N LEU A 167 1.74 14.51 -12.49
CA LEU A 167 2.30 13.18 -12.19
C LEU A 167 3.78 13.24 -11.81
N TRP A 168 4.58 14.08 -12.47
CA TRP A 168 5.98 14.27 -12.10
C TRP A 168 6.13 14.89 -10.71
N SER A 169 5.27 15.83 -10.33
CA SER A 169 5.31 16.42 -8.98
C SER A 169 4.93 15.38 -7.90
N VAL A 170 3.92 14.56 -8.18
CA VAL A 170 3.51 13.42 -7.33
C VAL A 170 4.64 12.40 -7.19
N TRP A 171 5.33 12.08 -8.29
CA TRP A 171 6.48 11.19 -8.28
C TRP A 171 7.65 11.74 -7.47
N GLN A 172 7.95 13.03 -7.60
CA GLN A 172 8.96 13.70 -6.79
C GLN A 172 8.60 13.64 -5.31
N ARG A 173 7.35 13.98 -4.96
CA ARG A 173 6.86 13.92 -3.58
C ARG A 173 6.97 12.51 -2.97
N ARG A 174 6.67 11.47 -3.75
CA ARG A 174 6.91 10.07 -3.34
C ARG A 174 8.38 9.82 -3.00
N ASN A 175 9.32 10.36 -3.76
CA ASN A 175 10.74 10.14 -3.50
C ASN A 175 11.21 10.86 -2.23
N GLU A 176 10.68 12.05 -1.94
CA GLU A 176 10.94 12.78 -0.69
C GLU A 176 10.46 12.01 0.55
N LEU A 177 9.33 11.30 0.46
CA LEU A 177 8.84 10.48 1.58
C LEU A 177 9.64 9.19 1.80
N ARG A 178 10.47 8.78 0.83
CA ARG A 178 11.29 7.55 0.95
C ARG A 178 12.65 7.80 1.60
N THR A 179 13.09 9.04 1.67
CA THR A 179 14.36 9.47 2.26
C THR A 179 14.20 9.84 3.72
#